data_AF-A0A1F3B5H3-F1
#
_entry.id   AF-A0A1F3B5H3-F1
#
_cell.length_a   1.000
_cell.length_b   1.000
_cell.length_c   1.000
_cell.angle_alpha   90.00
_cell.angle_beta   90.00
_cell.angle_gamma   90.00
#
_symmetry.space_group_name_H-M   'P 1'
#
loop_
_entity.id
_entity.type
_entity.pdbx_description
1 polymer ?
#
loop_
_entity_poly.entity_id
_entity_poly.type
_entity_poly.pdbx_seq_one_letter_code
_entity_poly.pdbx_strand_id
1 'polypeptide(L)'
;MGLRLLISRLASADVRRSAARALALLTVAGFILTMIVLAASGRALNLWLFVLLVWALFIYIPLRILLEAAQTLAPALRQRLGAEGHRGARRRATRPEIELTVDTLLELEVVMPRIATPREAGKARDGASAVLVRAGADDGALRSAAGDCLAAVDRWVSALARWAERETGQNIQARWSEVRALVGLAAMTKVLIAAYEDRAAAAFTQGNGPLSDPAGFLDACLDYCDDLALDVEVRRWDEPALGLPLPEVQAEQIHAAWRTYTETGAPALEARMGFVDTLLSPSSRPARPSVS
;
A
#
# COMPACT_ATOMS: atom_id res chain seq x y z
N MET A 1 11.56 16.68 13.59
CA MET A 1 10.39 15.85 13.21
C MET A 1 9.76 16.28 11.88
N GLY A 2 9.35 17.54 11.69
CA GLY A 2 8.64 18.01 10.48
C GLY A 2 9.42 17.89 9.16
N LEU A 3 10.73 18.18 9.16
CA LEU A 3 11.58 18.03 7.97
C LEU A 3 11.71 16.56 7.53
N ARG A 4 11.75 15.62 8.49
CA ARG A 4 11.85 14.18 8.23
C ARG A 4 10.56 13.62 7.60
N LEU A 5 9.40 14.11 8.03
CA LEU A 5 8.09 13.78 7.46
C LEU A 5 7.87 14.39 6.07
N LEU A 6 8.39 15.60 5.84
CA LEU A 6 8.39 16.22 4.51
C LEU A 6 9.25 15.41 3.53
N ILE A 7 10.43 14.98 3.96
CA ILE A 7 11.34 14.16 3.16
C ILE A 7 10.74 12.77 2.87
N SER A 8 10.03 12.15 3.83
CA SER A 8 9.37 10.86 3.57
C SER A 8 8.15 10.98 2.65
N ARG A 9 7.36 12.06 2.76
CA ARG A 9 6.23 12.32 1.85
C ARG A 9 6.66 12.65 0.42
N LEU A 10 7.86 13.19 0.24
CA LEU A 10 8.46 13.44 -1.09
C LEU A 10 8.85 12.15 -1.84
N ALA A 11 8.78 10.99 -1.20
CA ALA A 11 9.19 9.73 -1.79
C ALA A 11 8.12 9.04 -2.66
N SER A 12 6.83 9.40 -2.56
CA SER A 12 5.76 8.78 -3.36
C SER A 12 5.60 9.42 -4.74
N ALA A 13 5.40 8.61 -5.80
CA ALA A 13 5.32 9.05 -7.20
C ALA A 13 4.35 10.20 -7.47
N ASP A 14 3.20 10.17 -6.81
CA ASP A 14 2.15 11.16 -7.00
C ASP A 14 2.38 12.44 -6.20
N VAL A 15 3.02 12.34 -5.03
CA VAL A 15 3.49 13.53 -4.28
C VAL A 15 4.69 14.16 -4.99
N ARG A 16 5.52 13.38 -5.70
CA ARG A 16 6.63 13.90 -6.54
C ARG A 16 6.13 14.80 -7.67
N ARG A 17 5.10 14.37 -8.42
CA ARG A 17 4.51 15.18 -9.49
C ARG A 17 3.77 16.40 -8.95
N SER A 18 3.06 16.26 -7.84
CA SER A 18 2.35 17.39 -7.23
C SER A 18 3.30 18.39 -6.59
N ALA A 19 4.39 17.95 -5.95
CA ALA A 19 5.43 18.82 -5.37
C ALA A 19 6.20 19.59 -6.45
N ALA A 20 6.57 18.94 -7.56
CA ALA A 20 7.21 19.63 -8.69
C ALA A 20 6.28 20.67 -9.34
N ARG A 21 4.99 20.36 -9.49
CA ARG A 21 3.98 21.30 -9.99
C ARG A 21 3.70 22.43 -9.00
N ALA A 22 3.59 22.13 -7.71
CA ALA A 22 3.39 23.12 -6.65
C ALA A 22 4.60 24.06 -6.55
N LEU A 23 5.82 23.53 -6.65
CA LEU A 23 7.04 24.32 -6.68
C LEU A 23 7.02 25.29 -7.87
N ALA A 24 6.74 24.79 -9.08
CA ALA A 24 6.63 25.61 -10.28
C ALA A 24 5.56 26.70 -10.13
N LEU A 25 4.36 26.34 -9.66
CA LEU A 25 3.26 27.28 -9.41
C LEU A 25 3.64 28.36 -8.39
N LEU A 26 4.35 27.99 -7.33
CA LEU A 26 4.74 28.91 -6.26
C LEU A 26 5.85 29.88 -6.74
N THR A 27 6.79 29.40 -7.56
CA THR A 27 7.76 30.28 -8.25
C THR A 27 7.10 31.23 -9.25
N VAL A 28 6.11 30.77 -10.01
CA VAL A 28 5.35 31.63 -10.94
C VAL A 28 4.52 32.65 -10.17
N ALA A 29 3.84 32.25 -9.10
CA ALA A 29 3.07 33.15 -8.25
C ALA A 29 3.96 34.22 -7.59
N GLY A 30 5.12 33.82 -7.07
CA GLY A 30 6.10 34.74 -6.51
C GLY A 30 6.66 35.73 -7.54
N PHE A 31 6.95 35.27 -8.76
CA PHE A 31 7.34 36.14 -9.87
C PHE A 31 6.24 37.17 -10.20
N ILE A 32 4.99 36.72 -10.36
CA ILE A 32 3.85 37.59 -10.66
C ILE A 32 3.64 38.62 -9.54
N LEU A 33 3.69 38.20 -8.28
CA LEU A 33 3.55 39.10 -7.13
C LEU A 33 4.66 40.17 -7.13
N THR A 34 5.91 39.76 -7.40
CA THR A 34 7.05 40.68 -7.50
C THR A 34 6.85 41.68 -8.64
N MET A 35 6.34 41.22 -9.78
CA MET A 35 6.00 42.07 -10.94
C MET A 35 4.89 43.07 -10.63
N ILE A 36 3.86 42.68 -9.87
CA ILE A 36 2.78 43.58 -9.44
C ILE A 36 3.34 44.72 -8.57
N VAL A 37 4.22 44.40 -7.61
CA VAL A 37 4.88 45.40 -6.75
C VAL A 37 5.78 46.33 -7.57
N LEU A 38 6.51 45.80 -8.54
CA LEU A 38 7.34 46.60 -9.45
C LEU A 38 6.52 47.47 -10.41
N ALA A 39 5.34 47.01 -10.81
CA ALA A 39 4.43 47.76 -11.66
C ALA A 39 3.84 48.94 -10.89
N ALA A 40 3.45 48.73 -9.63
CA ALA A 40 2.99 49.79 -8.73
C ALA A 40 4.04 50.90 -8.48
N SER A 41 5.33 50.58 -8.63
CA SER A 41 6.45 51.51 -8.49
C SER A 41 6.99 52.04 -9.83
N GLY A 42 6.35 51.70 -10.96
CA GLY A 42 6.70 52.19 -12.30
C GLY A 42 8.00 51.60 -12.89
N ARG A 43 8.58 50.57 -12.26
CA ARG A 43 9.88 49.99 -12.65
C ARG A 43 9.78 48.63 -13.36
N ALA A 44 8.57 48.09 -13.50
CA ALA A 44 8.34 46.74 -14.05
C ALA A 44 8.99 46.49 -15.41
N LEU A 45 8.83 47.40 -16.38
CA LEU A 45 9.32 47.20 -17.75
C LEU A 45 10.85 47.21 -17.87
N ASN A 46 11.57 47.81 -16.91
CA ASN A 46 13.02 47.87 -16.95
C ASN A 46 13.70 46.68 -16.24
N LEU A 47 12.98 46.02 -15.32
CA LEU A 47 13.56 45.00 -14.45
C LEU A 47 12.91 43.61 -14.61
N TRP A 48 11.90 43.45 -15.47
CA TRP A 48 11.19 42.17 -15.63
C TRP A 48 12.12 41.00 -15.98
N LEU A 49 13.09 41.21 -16.89
CA LEU A 49 14.09 40.20 -17.26
C LEU A 49 15.00 39.84 -16.09
N PHE A 50 15.42 40.84 -15.30
CA PHE A 50 16.24 40.62 -14.11
C PHE A 50 15.48 39.82 -13.04
N VAL A 51 14.24 40.19 -12.76
CA VAL A 51 13.37 39.47 -11.82
C VAL A 51 13.09 38.05 -12.28
N LEU A 52 12.89 37.85 -13.59
CA LEU A 52 12.71 36.51 -14.18
C LEU A 52 13.96 35.66 -14.03
N LEU A 53 15.14 36.23 -14.29
CA LEU A 53 16.44 35.56 -14.07
C LEU A 53 16.65 35.19 -12.60
N VAL A 54 16.33 36.07 -11.66
CA VAL A 54 16.44 35.77 -10.23
C VAL A 54 15.53 34.61 -9.83
N TRP A 55 14.26 34.65 -10.22
CA TRP A 55 13.31 33.58 -9.89
C TRP A 55 13.64 32.24 -10.58
N ALA A 56 14.07 32.27 -11.84
CA ALA A 56 14.44 31.05 -12.56
C ALA A 56 15.75 30.47 -12.05
N LEU A 57 16.81 31.28 -11.97
CA LEU A 57 18.18 30.81 -11.80
C LEU A 57 18.60 30.68 -10.33
N PHE A 58 18.08 31.54 -9.45
CA PHE A 58 18.48 31.58 -8.04
C PHE A 58 17.43 31.02 -7.08
N ILE A 59 16.18 30.86 -7.52
CA ILE A 59 15.12 30.28 -6.68
C ILE A 59 14.71 28.91 -7.23
N TYR A 60 14.27 28.84 -8.49
CA TYR A 60 13.73 27.60 -9.05
C TYR A 60 14.81 26.53 -9.26
N ILE A 61 15.93 26.85 -9.93
CA ILE A 61 17.01 25.87 -10.18
C ILE A 61 17.57 25.29 -8.87
N PRO A 62 17.93 26.09 -7.84
CA PRO A 62 18.46 25.54 -6.59
C PRO A 62 17.44 24.68 -5.84
N LEU A 63 16.16 25.09 -5.77
CA LEU A 63 15.12 24.27 -5.15
C LEU A 63 14.90 22.96 -5.92
N ARG A 64 14.98 23.00 -7.25
CA ARG A 64 14.87 21.80 -8.08
C ARG A 64 16.04 20.85 -7.87
N ILE A 65 17.27 21.36 -7.82
CA ILE A 65 18.46 20.57 -7.51
C ILE A 65 18.34 19.98 -6.10
N LEU A 66 17.83 20.72 -5.12
CA LEU A 66 17.60 20.21 -3.77
C LEU A 66 16.55 19.07 -3.77
N LEU A 67 15.49 19.22 -4.58
CA LEU A 67 14.45 18.21 -4.75
C LEU A 67 14.99 16.94 -5.41
N GLU A 68 15.87 17.08 -6.42
CA GLU A 68 16.55 15.97 -7.10
C GLU A 68 17.60 15.31 -6.20
N ALA A 69 18.38 16.08 -5.44
CA ALA A 69 19.31 15.54 -4.45
C ALA A 69 18.60 14.80 -3.32
N ALA A 70 17.39 15.22 -2.94
CA ALA A 70 16.57 14.46 -2.01
C ALA A 70 16.17 13.08 -2.56
N GLN A 71 16.10 12.91 -3.89
CA GLN A 71 15.83 11.60 -4.53
C GLN A 71 16.95 10.60 -4.27
N THR A 72 18.22 11.04 -4.28
CA THR A 72 19.37 10.16 -4.05
C THR A 72 19.61 9.88 -2.56
N LEU A 73 19.21 10.81 -1.69
CA LEU A 73 19.36 10.68 -0.24
C LEU A 73 18.21 9.90 0.44
N ALA A 74 17.01 9.89 -0.14
CA ALA A 74 15.84 9.22 0.42
C ALA A 74 16.01 7.70 0.67
N PRO A 75 16.60 6.89 -0.24
CA PRO A 75 16.83 5.47 0.01
C PRO A 75 17.81 5.22 1.16
N ALA A 76 18.89 6.01 1.24
CA ALA A 76 19.87 5.91 2.32
C ALA A 76 19.29 6.33 3.68
N LEU A 77 18.42 7.35 3.70
CA LEU A 77 17.67 7.75 4.88
C LEU A 77 16.63 6.71 5.29
N ARG A 78 15.94 6.06 4.34
CA ARG A 78 15.03 4.93 4.61
C ARG A 78 15.76 3.74 5.23
N GLN A 79 16.93 3.37 4.69
CA GLN A 79 17.75 2.29 5.26
C GLN A 79 18.23 2.62 6.68
N ARG A 80 18.65 3.86 6.92
CA ARG A 80 19.06 4.30 8.27
C ARG A 80 17.90 4.39 9.25
N LEU A 81 16.74 4.89 8.82
CA LEU A 81 15.53 4.96 9.65
C LEU A 81 14.94 3.58 9.93
N GLY A 82 15.03 2.65 8.97
CA GLY A 82 14.77 1.24 9.19
C GLY A 82 15.70 0.69 10.28
N ALA A 83 17.01 0.80 10.09
CA ALA A 83 18.01 0.30 11.05
C ALA A 83 17.92 0.95 12.45
N GLU A 84 17.53 2.22 12.56
CA GLU A 84 17.35 2.92 13.83
C GLU A 84 16.00 2.60 14.49
N GLY A 85 14.93 2.41 13.72
CA GLY A 85 13.60 2.02 14.20
C GLY A 85 13.56 0.61 14.79
N HIS A 86 14.40 -0.29 14.26
CA HIS A 86 14.52 -1.69 14.71
C HIS A 86 15.04 -1.84 16.16
N ARG A 87 15.63 -0.80 16.76
CA ARG A 87 16.28 -0.92 18.09
C ARG A 87 15.51 -0.32 19.27
N GLY A 88 14.34 0.31 19.10
CA GLY A 88 13.71 0.99 20.26
C GLY A 88 12.21 1.31 20.25
N ALA A 89 11.47 1.13 19.15
CA ALA A 89 10.10 1.69 19.04
C ALA A 89 8.95 0.68 19.27
N ARG A 90 9.20 -0.42 19.99
CA ARG A 90 8.26 -1.57 20.11
C ARG A 90 6.92 -1.33 20.83
N ARG A 91 6.53 -0.10 21.20
CA ARG A 91 5.28 0.11 21.98
C ARG A 91 4.34 1.24 21.57
N ARG A 92 4.69 2.13 20.63
CA ARG A 92 3.79 3.21 20.17
C ARG A 92 4.27 3.81 18.85
N ALA A 93 4.13 3.06 17.76
CA ALA A 93 4.37 3.63 16.43
C ALA A 93 3.30 4.68 16.14
N THR A 94 3.73 5.90 15.79
CA THR A 94 2.82 6.95 15.34
C THR A 94 2.29 6.60 13.94
N ARG A 95 1.10 7.10 13.58
CA ARG A 95 0.51 6.83 12.25
C ARG A 95 1.48 7.08 11.08
N PRO A 96 2.27 8.17 11.05
CA PRO A 96 3.24 8.37 9.97
C PRO A 96 4.38 7.34 9.93
N GLU A 97 4.78 6.79 11.07
CA GLU A 97 5.79 5.72 11.13
C GLU A 97 5.23 4.41 10.61
N ILE A 98 3.96 4.12 10.90
CA ILE A 98 3.24 2.96 10.34
C ILE A 98 3.15 3.09 8.81
N GLU A 99 2.71 4.24 8.30
CA GLU A 99 2.62 4.48 6.85
C GLU A 99 3.99 4.32 6.16
N LEU A 100 5.08 4.79 6.78
CA LEU A 100 6.44 4.62 6.26
C LEU A 100 6.90 3.16 6.28
N THR A 101 6.56 2.42 7.34
CA THR A 101 6.89 1.00 7.47
C THR A 101 6.17 0.20 6.39
N VAL A 102 4.87 0.45 6.20
CA VAL A 102 4.07 -0.15 5.13
C VAL A 102 4.64 0.17 3.76
N ASP A 103 5.03 1.41 3.49
CA ASP A 103 5.67 1.78 2.23
C ASP A 103 6.97 1.01 1.99
N THR A 104 7.77 0.84 3.04
CA THR A 104 9.04 0.11 2.95
C THR A 104 8.81 -1.38 2.72
N LEU A 105 7.86 -1.99 3.44
CA LEU A 105 7.51 -3.40 3.28
C LEU A 105 6.86 -3.67 1.92
N LEU A 106 6.01 -2.77 1.42
CA LEU A 106 5.42 -2.92 0.08
C LEU A 106 6.49 -2.86 -1.01
N GLU A 107 7.50 -2.00 -0.87
CA GLU A 107 8.62 -1.90 -1.82
C GLU A 107 9.59 -3.10 -1.75
N LEU A 108 9.79 -3.69 -0.58
CA LEU A 108 10.75 -4.79 -0.37
C LEU A 108 10.13 -6.17 -0.57
N GLU A 109 8.90 -6.37 -0.10
CA GLU A 109 8.28 -7.69 -0.03
C GLU A 109 7.36 -7.95 -1.22
N VAL A 110 6.78 -6.93 -1.86
CA VAL A 110 5.74 -7.13 -2.88
C VAL A 110 6.20 -6.72 -4.26
N VAL A 111 6.21 -7.68 -5.19
CA VAL A 111 6.31 -7.40 -6.63
C VAL A 111 4.90 -7.30 -7.19
N MET A 112 4.49 -6.09 -7.59
CA MET A 112 3.16 -5.87 -8.15
C MET A 112 3.07 -6.42 -9.59
N PRO A 113 2.08 -7.27 -9.91
CA PRO A 113 1.76 -7.71 -11.26
C PRO A 113 1.52 -6.55 -12.23
N ARG A 114 1.76 -6.75 -13.53
CA ARG A 114 1.60 -5.74 -14.59
C ARG A 114 0.16 -5.27 -14.73
N ILE A 115 -0.80 -6.12 -14.38
CA ILE A 115 -2.23 -5.76 -14.39
C ILE A 115 -2.61 -4.79 -13.26
N ALA A 116 -1.81 -4.74 -12.19
CA ALA A 116 -2.01 -3.82 -11.07
C ALA A 116 -1.68 -2.39 -11.52
N THR A 117 -2.61 -1.47 -11.28
CA THR A 117 -2.36 -0.04 -11.49
C THR A 117 -1.85 0.58 -10.17
N PRO A 118 -1.35 1.82 -10.19
CA PRO A 118 -1.00 2.53 -8.96
C PRO A 118 -2.16 2.63 -7.95
N ARG A 119 -3.41 2.49 -8.40
CA ARG A 119 -4.59 2.47 -7.53
C ARG A 119 -4.59 1.24 -6.61
N GLU A 120 -4.31 0.06 -7.14
CA GLU A 120 -4.32 -1.20 -6.37
C GLU A 120 -3.21 -1.19 -5.32
N ALA A 121 -2.00 -0.74 -5.70
CA ALA A 121 -0.90 -0.54 -4.75
C ALA A 121 -1.26 0.48 -3.66
N GLY A 122 -1.92 1.59 -4.02
CA GLY A 122 -2.43 2.57 -3.07
C GLY A 122 -3.48 2.00 -2.11
N LYS A 123 -4.39 1.14 -2.59
CA LYS A 123 -5.40 0.47 -1.75
C LYS A 123 -4.77 -0.54 -0.80
N ALA A 124 -3.79 -1.32 -1.26
CA ALA A 124 -3.04 -2.26 -0.42
C ALA A 124 -2.29 -1.51 0.71
N ARG A 125 -1.58 -0.43 0.36
CA ARG A 125 -0.90 0.46 1.30
C ARG A 125 -1.85 1.04 2.34
N ASP A 126 -2.94 1.66 1.90
CA ASP A 126 -3.91 2.32 2.77
C ASP A 126 -4.65 1.32 3.66
N GLY A 127 -4.96 0.13 3.14
CA GLY A 127 -5.55 -0.98 3.88
C GLY A 127 -4.61 -1.51 4.96
N ALA A 128 -3.38 -1.87 4.60
CA ALA A 128 -2.36 -2.35 5.55
C ALA A 128 -2.10 -1.33 6.66
N SER A 129 -1.96 -0.04 6.30
CA SER A 129 -1.77 1.04 7.26
C SER A 129 -2.95 1.15 8.24
N ALA A 130 -4.19 1.03 7.74
CA ALA A 130 -5.38 1.12 8.58
C ALA A 130 -5.52 -0.08 9.53
N VAL A 131 -5.19 -1.29 9.06
CA VAL A 131 -5.16 -2.51 9.89
C VAL A 131 -4.10 -2.38 10.98
N LEU A 132 -2.86 -1.97 10.64
CA LEU A 132 -1.78 -1.79 11.61
C LEU A 132 -2.09 -0.70 12.64
N VAL A 133 -2.66 0.42 12.21
CA VAL A 133 -3.12 1.49 13.13
C VAL A 133 -4.18 0.96 14.08
N ARG A 134 -5.13 0.15 13.61
CA ARG A 134 -6.21 -0.37 14.46
C ARG A 134 -5.74 -1.49 15.38
N ALA A 135 -4.91 -2.41 14.90
CA ALA A 135 -4.30 -3.45 15.72
C ALA A 135 -3.38 -2.87 16.80
N GLY A 136 -2.76 -1.71 16.54
CA GLY A 136 -1.96 -0.98 17.53
C GLY A 136 -0.76 -1.81 17.98
N ALA A 137 -0.72 -2.17 19.26
CA ALA A 137 0.33 -3.01 19.85
C ALA A 137 -0.08 -4.49 20.00
N ASP A 138 -1.27 -4.88 19.54
CA ASP A 138 -1.78 -6.25 19.66
C ASP A 138 -1.24 -7.16 18.55
N ASP A 139 -0.26 -8.00 18.90
CA ASP A 139 0.30 -9.06 18.06
C ASP A 139 -0.68 -10.17 17.72
N GLY A 140 -1.60 -10.48 18.62
CA GLY A 140 -2.64 -11.47 18.37
C GLY A 140 -3.63 -10.97 17.32
N ALA A 141 -4.07 -9.72 17.42
CA ALA A 141 -4.99 -9.11 16.47
C ALA A 141 -4.37 -9.00 15.06
N LEU A 142 -3.11 -8.55 14.95
CA LEU A 142 -2.42 -8.47 13.66
C LEU A 142 -2.23 -9.86 13.03
N ARG A 143 -1.78 -10.84 13.84
CA ARG A 143 -1.62 -12.22 13.36
C ARG A 143 -2.93 -12.82 12.88
N SER A 144 -4.02 -12.62 13.63
CA SER A 144 -5.36 -13.09 13.24
C SER A 144 -5.81 -12.43 11.95
N ALA A 145 -5.68 -11.11 11.84
CA ALA A 145 -6.05 -10.36 10.64
C ALA A 145 -5.25 -10.80 9.41
N ALA A 146 -3.93 -10.93 9.53
CA ALA A 146 -3.08 -11.41 8.45
C ALA A 146 -3.47 -12.84 8.03
N GLY A 147 -3.79 -13.69 9.01
CA GLY A 147 -4.23 -15.06 8.77
C GLY A 147 -5.60 -15.18 8.12
N ASP A 148 -6.56 -14.37 8.53
CA ASP A 148 -7.90 -14.32 7.93
C ASP A 148 -7.83 -13.78 6.51
N CYS A 149 -6.98 -12.77 6.27
CA CYS A 149 -6.66 -12.29 4.92
C CYS A 149 -6.01 -13.37 4.05
N LEU A 150 -5.03 -14.13 4.58
CA LEU A 150 -4.37 -15.21 3.84
C LEU A 150 -5.35 -16.33 3.48
N ALA A 151 -6.22 -16.71 4.41
CA ALA A 151 -7.27 -17.70 4.17
C ALA A 151 -8.31 -17.21 3.16
N ALA A 152 -8.64 -15.91 3.16
CA ALA A 152 -9.51 -15.31 2.15
C ALA A 152 -8.85 -15.32 0.76
N VAL A 153 -7.55 -15.01 0.66
CA VAL A 153 -6.78 -15.10 -0.59
C VAL A 153 -6.74 -16.53 -1.13
N ASP A 154 -6.42 -17.52 -0.29
CA ASP A 154 -6.38 -18.95 -0.67
C ASP A 154 -7.70 -19.43 -1.30
N ARG A 155 -8.82 -19.06 -0.67
CA ARG A 155 -10.16 -19.37 -1.19
C ARG A 155 -10.48 -18.62 -2.48
N TRP A 156 -10.14 -17.34 -2.55
CA TRP A 156 -10.47 -16.49 -3.69
C TRP A 156 -9.67 -16.86 -4.94
N VAL A 157 -8.35 -17.07 -4.85
CA VAL A 157 -7.54 -17.49 -5.99
C VAL A 157 -8.02 -18.82 -6.57
N SER A 158 -8.36 -19.78 -5.70
CA SER A 158 -8.93 -21.07 -6.09
C SER A 158 -10.29 -20.92 -6.78
N ALA A 159 -11.16 -20.03 -6.28
CA ALA A 159 -12.46 -19.76 -6.88
C ALA A 159 -12.34 -19.04 -8.23
N LEU A 160 -11.42 -18.07 -8.32
CA LEU A 160 -11.12 -17.30 -9.52
C LEU A 160 -10.56 -18.19 -10.62
N ALA A 161 -9.65 -19.11 -10.29
CA ALA A 161 -9.11 -20.09 -11.23
C ALA A 161 -10.21 -20.99 -11.82
N ARG A 162 -11.04 -21.59 -10.96
CA ARG A 162 -12.18 -22.41 -11.42
C ARG A 162 -13.20 -21.63 -12.26
N TRP A 163 -13.37 -20.34 -11.98
CA TRP A 163 -14.23 -19.48 -12.79
C TRP A 163 -13.59 -19.20 -14.15
N ALA A 164 -12.32 -18.82 -14.18
CA ALA A 164 -11.62 -18.50 -15.40
C ALA A 164 -11.51 -19.69 -16.38
N GLU A 165 -11.32 -20.91 -15.86
CA GLU A 165 -11.31 -22.13 -16.67
C GLU A 165 -12.67 -22.37 -17.38
N ARG A 166 -13.78 -22.03 -16.74
CA ARG A 166 -15.14 -22.22 -17.28
C ARG A 166 -15.55 -21.13 -18.27
N GLU A 167 -15.10 -19.89 -18.04
CA GLU A 167 -15.60 -18.70 -18.74
C GLU A 167 -14.71 -18.26 -19.91
N THR A 168 -13.92 -19.18 -20.47
CA THR A 168 -12.87 -18.91 -21.46
C THR A 168 -13.38 -17.98 -22.58
N GLY A 169 -12.93 -16.72 -22.56
CA GLY A 169 -13.17 -15.74 -23.63
C GLY A 169 -14.39 -14.82 -23.53
N GLN A 170 -15.26 -14.88 -22.51
CA GLN A 170 -16.53 -14.11 -22.55
C GLN A 170 -16.57 -12.80 -21.76
N ASN A 171 -15.63 -12.49 -20.85
CA ASN A 171 -15.61 -11.18 -20.19
C ASN A 171 -14.24 -10.77 -19.61
N ILE A 172 -13.33 -10.31 -20.48
CA ILE A 172 -11.97 -9.90 -20.08
C ILE A 172 -11.95 -8.75 -19.06
N GLN A 173 -12.95 -7.86 -19.09
CA GLN A 173 -13.04 -6.74 -18.16
C GLN A 173 -13.40 -7.22 -16.74
N ALA A 174 -14.38 -8.13 -16.62
CA ALA A 174 -14.71 -8.75 -15.35
C ALA A 174 -13.53 -9.55 -14.77
N ARG A 175 -12.80 -10.27 -15.65
CA ARG A 175 -11.58 -10.98 -15.25
C ARG A 175 -10.54 -10.00 -14.69
N TRP A 176 -10.27 -8.91 -15.38
CA TRP A 176 -9.29 -7.91 -14.92
C TRP A 176 -9.71 -7.21 -13.62
N SER A 177 -11.00 -6.93 -13.42
CA SER A 177 -11.46 -6.32 -12.16
C SER A 177 -11.27 -7.27 -10.97
N GLU A 178 -11.63 -8.54 -11.13
CA GLU A 178 -11.48 -9.55 -10.08
C GLU A 178 -10.00 -9.81 -9.77
N VAL A 179 -9.16 -9.96 -10.80
CA VAL A 179 -7.72 -10.12 -10.65
C VAL A 179 -7.09 -8.93 -9.92
N ARG A 180 -7.40 -7.69 -10.32
CA ARG A 180 -6.85 -6.49 -9.65
C ARG A 180 -7.24 -6.41 -8.18
N ALA A 181 -8.47 -6.78 -7.85
CA ALA A 181 -8.93 -6.79 -6.48
C ALA A 181 -8.20 -7.86 -5.65
N LEU A 182 -8.02 -9.07 -6.19
CA LEU A 182 -7.25 -10.14 -5.55
C LEU A 182 -5.78 -9.75 -5.35
N VAL A 183 -5.13 -9.16 -6.35
CA VAL A 183 -3.75 -8.66 -6.27
C VAL A 183 -3.59 -7.67 -5.13
N GLY A 184 -4.52 -6.71 -5.00
CA GLY A 184 -4.48 -5.74 -3.91
C GLY A 184 -4.61 -6.39 -2.53
N LEU A 185 -5.46 -7.42 -2.40
CA LEU A 185 -5.60 -8.17 -1.15
C LEU A 185 -4.34 -8.97 -0.83
N ALA A 186 -3.81 -9.73 -1.81
CA ALA A 186 -2.60 -10.53 -1.65
C ALA A 186 -1.38 -9.67 -1.26
N ALA A 187 -1.19 -8.53 -1.93
CA ALA A 187 -0.15 -7.56 -1.60
C ALA A 187 -0.29 -7.04 -0.17
N MET A 188 -1.51 -6.66 0.23
CA MET A 188 -1.78 -6.21 1.60
C MET A 188 -1.49 -7.32 2.62
N THR A 189 -1.93 -8.55 2.35
CA THR A 189 -1.68 -9.71 3.20
C THR A 189 -0.19 -9.94 3.41
N LYS A 190 0.62 -9.88 2.32
CA LYS A 190 2.07 -10.05 2.40
C LYS A 190 2.72 -8.99 3.30
N VAL A 191 2.29 -7.73 3.18
CA VAL A 191 2.75 -6.65 4.05
C VAL A 191 2.36 -6.87 5.52
N LEU A 192 1.13 -7.34 5.79
CA LEU A 192 0.68 -7.61 7.16
C LEU A 192 1.46 -8.76 7.81
N ILE A 193 1.77 -9.80 7.03
CA ILE A 193 2.61 -10.93 7.47
C ILE A 193 4.02 -10.42 7.80
N ALA A 194 4.67 -9.70 6.89
CA ALA A 194 6.01 -9.16 7.13
C ALA A 194 6.05 -8.19 8.32
N ALA A 195 5.02 -7.34 8.49
CA ALA A 195 4.89 -6.45 9.64
C ALA A 195 4.73 -7.21 10.96
N TYR A 196 4.00 -8.33 10.96
CA TYR A 196 3.91 -9.21 12.11
C TYR A 196 5.26 -9.85 12.42
N GLU A 197 5.95 -10.40 11.42
CA GLU A 197 7.23 -11.09 11.60
C GLU A 197 8.31 -10.16 12.12
N ASP A 198 8.38 -8.92 11.61
CA ASP A 198 9.29 -7.88 12.10
C ASP A 198 8.96 -7.49 13.55
N ARG A 199 7.67 -7.27 13.86
CA ARG A 199 7.23 -6.85 15.20
C ARG A 199 7.42 -7.95 16.25
N ALA A 200 7.05 -9.19 15.92
CA ALA A 200 7.12 -10.35 16.81
C ALA A 200 8.52 -11.00 16.84
N ALA A 201 9.40 -10.69 15.88
CA ALA A 201 10.67 -11.39 15.64
C ALA A 201 10.49 -12.92 15.57
N ALA A 202 9.39 -13.35 14.96
CA ALA A 202 8.99 -14.75 14.86
C ALA A 202 8.31 -14.98 13.52
N ALA A 203 8.56 -16.15 12.92
CA ALA A 203 7.91 -16.53 11.66
C ALA A 203 6.40 -16.59 11.81
N PHE A 204 5.71 -16.15 10.77
CA PHE A 204 4.26 -16.20 10.71
C PHE A 204 3.81 -17.66 10.71
N THR A 205 2.91 -17.97 11.65
CA THR A 205 2.33 -19.30 11.78
C THR A 205 0.82 -19.15 11.95
N GLN A 206 0.01 -20.08 11.45
CA GLN A 206 -1.44 -20.07 11.63
C GLN A 206 -1.92 -21.52 11.76
N GLY A 207 -2.79 -21.80 12.74
CA GLY A 207 -3.20 -23.16 13.07
C GLY A 207 -2.19 -23.96 13.91
N ASN A 208 -2.36 -25.29 13.92
CA ASN A 208 -1.58 -26.23 14.74
C ASN A 208 -0.34 -26.79 14.02
N GLY A 209 0.39 -25.93 13.29
CA GLY A 209 1.61 -26.33 12.60
C GLY A 209 2.25 -25.17 11.84
N PRO A 210 3.50 -25.34 11.37
CA PRO A 210 4.09 -24.40 10.42
C PRO A 210 3.26 -24.43 9.13
N LEU A 211 2.81 -23.26 8.67
CA LEU A 211 2.45 -23.10 7.26
C LEU A 211 3.73 -23.28 6.46
N SER A 212 3.70 -24.13 5.43
CA SER A 212 4.92 -24.52 4.71
C SER A 212 5.63 -23.32 4.10
N ASP A 213 4.87 -22.35 3.57
CA ASP A 213 5.41 -21.09 3.04
C ASP A 213 4.28 -20.09 2.69
N PRO A 214 3.84 -19.22 3.61
CA PRO A 214 2.80 -18.23 3.30
C PRO A 214 3.27 -17.15 2.32
N ALA A 215 4.56 -16.83 2.31
CA ALA A 215 5.13 -15.81 1.44
C ALA A 215 5.22 -16.34 -0.01
N GLY A 216 5.73 -17.55 -0.19
CA GLY A 216 5.79 -18.22 -1.50
C GLY A 216 4.40 -18.47 -2.09
N PHE A 217 3.41 -18.81 -1.27
CA PHE A 217 2.02 -18.91 -1.73
C PHE A 217 1.47 -17.58 -2.28
N LEU A 218 1.74 -16.48 -1.58
CA LEU A 218 1.31 -15.15 -2.02
C LEU A 218 2.05 -14.71 -3.28
N ASP A 219 3.33 -15.05 -3.42
CA ASP A 219 4.10 -14.80 -4.64
C ASP A 219 3.55 -15.59 -5.83
N ALA A 220 3.29 -16.88 -5.66
CA ALA A 220 2.64 -17.69 -6.67
C ALA A 220 1.25 -17.15 -7.05
N CYS A 221 0.49 -16.64 -6.06
CA CYS A 221 -0.81 -15.99 -6.30
C CYS A 221 -0.68 -14.70 -7.13
N LEU A 222 0.34 -13.88 -6.88
CA LEU A 222 0.59 -12.64 -7.63
C LEU A 222 1.05 -12.96 -9.06
N ASP A 223 1.95 -13.92 -9.23
CA ASP A 223 2.42 -14.39 -10.54
C ASP A 223 1.26 -14.98 -11.36
N TYR A 224 0.44 -15.84 -10.73
CA TYR A 224 -0.76 -16.39 -11.37
C TYR A 224 -1.76 -15.31 -11.78
N CYS A 225 -1.95 -14.28 -10.95
CA CYS A 225 -2.79 -13.13 -11.31
C CYS A 225 -2.25 -12.39 -12.54
N ASP A 226 -0.92 -12.27 -12.68
CA ASP A 226 -0.30 -11.66 -13.86
C ASP A 226 -0.56 -12.48 -15.13
N ASP A 227 -0.26 -13.78 -15.06
CA ASP A 227 -0.50 -14.74 -16.14
C ASP A 227 -1.98 -14.72 -16.55
N LEU A 228 -2.89 -14.83 -15.58
CA LEU A 228 -4.34 -14.87 -15.81
C LEU A 228 -4.88 -13.59 -16.46
N ALA A 229 -4.27 -12.44 -16.19
CA ALA A 229 -4.68 -11.19 -16.79
C ALA A 229 -4.24 -11.06 -18.25
N LEU A 230 -3.05 -11.56 -18.57
CA LEU A 230 -2.37 -11.32 -19.84
C LEU A 230 -2.61 -12.41 -20.87
N ASP A 231 -2.75 -13.65 -20.42
CA ASP A 231 -2.87 -14.79 -21.30
C ASP A 231 -4.32 -15.05 -21.74
N VAL A 232 -4.43 -15.51 -22.98
CA VAL A 232 -5.69 -15.96 -23.57
C VAL A 232 -6.01 -17.38 -23.08
N GLU A 233 -4.99 -18.22 -22.94
CA GLU A 233 -5.09 -19.55 -22.36
C GLU A 233 -4.99 -19.44 -20.84
N VAL A 234 -6.01 -19.94 -20.14
CA VAL A 234 -6.03 -19.93 -18.68
C VAL A 234 -5.13 -21.06 -18.17
N ARG A 235 -3.99 -20.68 -17.59
CA ARG A 235 -3.15 -21.60 -16.83
C ARG A 235 -3.93 -22.13 -15.64
N ARG A 236 -3.71 -23.40 -15.30
CA ARG A 236 -4.31 -24.02 -14.12
C ARG A 236 -3.63 -23.51 -12.84
N TRP A 237 -4.43 -23.24 -11.80
CA TRP A 237 -3.91 -23.00 -10.46
C TRP A 237 -3.56 -24.33 -9.79
N ASP A 238 -2.27 -24.59 -9.61
CA ASP A 238 -1.74 -25.87 -9.12
C ASP A 238 -1.14 -25.79 -7.70
N GLU A 239 -1.11 -24.61 -7.09
CA GLU A 239 -0.61 -24.47 -5.73
C GLU A 239 -1.51 -25.21 -4.72
N PRO A 240 -0.92 -25.93 -3.75
CA PRO A 240 -1.68 -26.63 -2.74
C PRO A 240 -2.41 -25.64 -1.83
N ALA A 241 -3.69 -25.93 -1.54
CA ALA A 241 -4.47 -25.13 -0.62
C ALA A 241 -3.80 -25.08 0.77
N LEU A 242 -3.77 -23.90 1.38
CA LEU A 242 -3.14 -23.70 2.69
C LEU A 242 -3.95 -24.32 3.84
N GLY A 243 -5.23 -24.63 3.62
CA GLY A 243 -6.07 -25.33 4.59
C GLY A 243 -6.35 -24.49 5.85
N LEU A 244 -6.34 -23.17 5.72
CA LEU A 244 -6.45 -22.26 6.84
C LEU A 244 -7.87 -22.23 7.44
N PRO A 245 -7.99 -22.27 8.78
CA PRO A 245 -9.30 -22.27 9.44
C PRO A 245 -9.92 -20.87 9.37
N LEU A 246 -10.80 -20.68 8.39
CA LEU A 246 -11.65 -19.49 8.26
C LEU A 246 -13.07 -19.94 7.87
N PRO A 247 -14.12 -19.60 8.64
CA PRO A 247 -15.50 -19.89 8.26
C PRO A 247 -15.82 -19.30 6.89
N GLU A 248 -16.55 -20.05 6.05
CA GLU A 248 -16.90 -19.63 4.69
C GLU A 248 -17.60 -18.26 4.66
N VAL A 249 -18.57 -18.07 5.57
CA VAL A 249 -19.28 -16.79 5.74
C VAL A 249 -18.32 -15.64 6.05
N GLN A 250 -17.29 -15.86 6.86
CA GLN A 250 -16.32 -14.82 7.19
C GLN A 250 -15.40 -14.52 6.00
N ALA A 251 -14.98 -15.54 5.24
CA ALA A 251 -14.21 -15.37 4.02
C ALA A 251 -14.99 -14.54 2.97
N GLU A 252 -16.28 -14.83 2.79
CA GLU A 252 -17.16 -14.08 1.89
C GLU A 252 -17.34 -12.63 2.35
N GLN A 253 -17.48 -12.39 3.65
CA GLN A 253 -17.58 -11.04 4.22
C GLN A 253 -16.29 -10.23 3.99
N ILE A 254 -15.13 -10.82 4.23
CA ILE A 254 -13.82 -10.18 3.98
C ILE A 254 -13.70 -9.84 2.49
N HIS A 255 -14.02 -10.78 1.60
CA HIS A 255 -14.00 -10.59 0.17
C HIS A 255 -14.93 -9.45 -0.28
N ALA A 256 -16.20 -9.46 0.16
CA ALA A 256 -17.17 -8.44 -0.20
C ALA A 256 -16.79 -7.05 0.33
N ALA A 257 -16.28 -6.96 1.56
CA ALA A 257 -15.84 -5.70 2.15
C ALA A 257 -14.59 -5.15 1.43
N TRP A 258 -13.64 -6.02 1.08
CA TRP A 258 -12.47 -5.64 0.30
C TRP A 258 -12.84 -5.15 -1.09
N ARG A 259 -13.69 -5.88 -1.81
CA ARG A 259 -14.21 -5.46 -3.12
C ARG A 259 -14.89 -4.10 -3.05
N THR A 260 -15.81 -3.91 -2.12
CA THR A 260 -16.48 -2.62 -1.86
C THR A 260 -15.44 -1.50 -1.67
N TYR A 261 -14.41 -1.74 -0.85
CA TYR A 261 -13.34 -0.77 -0.64
C TYR A 261 -12.54 -0.46 -1.91
N THR A 262 -12.13 -1.47 -2.68
CA THR A 262 -11.32 -1.28 -3.89
C THR A 262 -12.07 -0.57 -5.00
N GLU A 263 -13.36 -0.86 -5.19
CA GLU A 263 -14.24 -0.28 -6.19
C GLU A 263 -14.59 1.19 -5.87
N THR A 264 -14.71 1.53 -4.58
CA THR A 264 -15.00 2.91 -4.13
C THR A 264 -13.86 3.87 -4.50
N GLY A 265 -14.21 4.95 -5.22
CA GLY A 265 -13.29 6.03 -5.58
C GLY A 265 -12.71 6.78 -4.37
N ALA A 266 -11.58 7.48 -4.55
CA ALA A 266 -10.98 8.23 -3.46
C ALA A 266 -11.78 9.51 -3.14
N PRO A 267 -12.01 9.86 -1.86
CA PRO A 267 -11.57 9.16 -0.64
C PRO A 267 -12.56 8.06 -0.19
N ALA A 268 -12.08 6.82 -0.04
CA ALA A 268 -12.90 5.66 0.35
C ALA A 268 -12.85 5.37 1.87
N LEU A 269 -13.07 6.38 2.70
CA LEU A 269 -12.85 6.28 4.16
C LEU A 269 -13.78 5.28 4.84
N GLU A 270 -15.09 5.37 4.59
CA GLU A 270 -16.11 4.52 5.20
C GLU A 270 -15.94 3.06 4.76
N ALA A 271 -15.76 2.82 3.46
CA ALA A 271 -15.53 1.48 2.92
C ALA A 271 -14.25 0.85 3.48
N ARG A 272 -13.17 1.63 3.66
CA ARG A 272 -11.94 1.16 4.32
C ARG A 272 -12.19 0.78 5.79
N MET A 273 -12.94 1.61 6.52
CA MET A 273 -13.28 1.32 7.91
C MET A 273 -14.12 0.05 8.01
N GLY A 274 -15.14 -0.12 7.15
CA GLY A 274 -15.95 -1.34 7.10
C GLY A 274 -15.12 -2.60 6.82
N PHE A 275 -14.14 -2.51 5.92
CA PHE A 275 -13.18 -3.61 5.69
C PHE A 275 -12.34 -3.92 6.94
N VAL A 276 -11.74 -2.90 7.55
CA VAL A 276 -10.90 -3.08 8.76
C VAL A 276 -11.73 -3.63 9.93
N ASP A 277 -12.96 -3.16 10.10
CA ASP A 277 -13.87 -3.62 11.13
C ASP A 277 -14.29 -5.07 10.88
N THR A 278 -14.51 -5.48 9.62
CA THR A 278 -14.78 -6.88 9.26
C THR A 278 -13.60 -7.80 9.60
N LEU A 279 -12.38 -7.35 9.34
CA LEU A 279 -11.16 -8.13 9.55
C LEU A 279 -10.76 -8.25 11.03
N LEU A 280 -10.97 -7.19 11.81
CA LEU A 280 -10.59 -7.12 13.22
C LEU A 280 -11.76 -7.36 14.18
N SER A 281 -12.95 -7.66 13.66
CA SER A 281 -14.08 -8.07 14.49
C SER A 281 -13.75 -9.38 15.19
N PRO A 282 -14.03 -9.50 16.50
CA PRO A 282 -13.88 -10.76 17.22
C PRO A 282 -14.98 -11.73 16.76
N SER A 283 -14.78 -12.38 15.62
CA SER A 283 -15.65 -13.44 15.13
C SER A 283 -15.44 -14.68 16.00
N SER A 284 -16.37 -14.90 16.94
CA SER A 284 -16.79 -16.17 17.53
C SER A 284 -15.76 -17.31 17.47
N ARG A 285 -14.75 -17.28 18.35
CA ARG A 285 -13.97 -18.49 18.65
C ARG A 285 -14.93 -19.60 19.12
N PRO A 286 -14.86 -20.84 18.61
CA PRO A 286 -15.53 -21.94 19.26
C PRO A 286 -15.04 -21.98 20.72
N ALA A 287 -15.98 -21.93 21.67
CA ALA A 287 -15.68 -22.04 23.08
C ALA A 287 -14.80 -23.28 23.29
N ARG A 288 -13.68 -23.12 23.99
CA ARG A 288 -12.90 -24.27 24.49
C ARG A 288 -13.90 -25.22 25.15
N PRO A 289 -13.93 -26.52 24.82
CA PRO A 289 -14.67 -27.47 25.62
C PRO A 289 -14.11 -27.39 27.03
N SER A 290 -14.95 -26.95 27.98
CA SER A 290 -14.66 -27.08 29.40
C SER A 290 -14.53 -28.57 29.67
N VAL A 291 -13.31 -29.01 29.92
CA VAL A 291 -13.05 -30.32 30.50
C VAL A 291 -13.58 -30.25 31.94
N SER A 292 -14.73 -30.88 32.15
CA SER A 292 -15.29 -31.24 33.45
C SER A 292 -15.22 -32.76 33.58
#